data_AF-A0A2B4SDF6-F1
#
_entry.id   AF-A0A2B4SDF6-F1
#
_cell.length_a   1.000
_cell.length_b   1.000
_cell.length_c   1.000
_cell.angle_alpha   90.00
_cell.angle_beta   90.00
_cell.angle_gamma   90.00
#
_symmetry.space_group_name_H-M   'P 1'
#
loop_
_entity.id
_entity.type
_entity.pdbx_description
1 polymer ?
#
loop_
_entity_poly.entity_id
_entity_poly.type
_entity_poly.pdbx_seq_one_letter_code
_entity_poly.pdbx_strand_id
1 'polypeptide(L)'
;MKPLLCNKGSCRLAKVQGTMKQDLIVEKEIDLQIHKKQDLDKGETVGSVILDLSKAFDLIPHNLLMDKPKAYVLSTQSLNLIKDYLGGQRQQVKVANAKSDIVKIHRGVPQGSVLGPFFFNIFLNDLFYFVTEAKLWNYADDNQLTSSDVAPSLVQAVLFQAVLVQAVLVQAVLVQAVLAQAVLAQAVLVQAVLVQAVLVQAVLVQAVLVQAVGVQAVQATQRIRN
;
A
#
# COMPACT_ATOMS: atom_id res chain seq x y z
N MET A 1 1.86 15.61 22.92
CA MET A 1 1.80 16.72 21.93
C MET A 1 3.15 17.43 21.96
N LYS A 2 4.12 17.01 21.14
CA LYS A 2 5.33 17.81 20.92
C LYS A 2 4.99 18.77 19.78
N PRO A 3 5.07 20.10 20.00
CA PRO A 3 4.83 21.05 18.93
C PRO A 3 5.87 20.81 17.83
N LEU A 4 5.47 21.04 16.59
CA LEU A 4 6.38 21.23 15.45
C LEU A 4 7.41 22.27 15.86
N LEU A 5 8.57 21.81 16.34
CA LEU A 5 9.74 22.63 16.55
C LEU A 5 10.30 22.96 15.17
N CYS A 6 9.68 23.92 14.46
CA CYS A 6 10.45 24.78 13.55
C CYS A 6 11.37 25.59 14.47
N ASN A 7 12.55 25.04 14.74
CA ASN A 7 13.59 25.74 15.45
C ASN A 7 13.95 26.97 14.60
N LYS A 8 13.96 28.15 15.21
CA LYS A 8 14.14 29.44 14.56
C LYS A 8 15.47 29.43 13.77
N GLY A 9 15.38 29.20 12.46
CA GLY A 9 16.54 29.15 11.58
C GLY A 9 16.28 28.63 10.15
N SER A 10 15.24 27.80 9.91
CA SER A 10 15.07 27.19 8.58
C SER A 10 13.63 27.04 8.09
N CYS A 11 12.79 28.06 8.31
CA CYS A 11 11.49 28.17 7.65
C CYS A 11 11.63 29.17 6.48
N ARG A 12 12.28 28.77 5.37
CA ARG A 12 12.18 29.47 4.08
C ARG A 12 11.07 28.82 3.26
N LEU A 13 9.87 29.41 3.33
CA LEU A 13 8.80 29.18 2.36
C LEU A 13 9.30 29.62 0.97
N ALA A 14 9.87 28.69 0.22
CA ALA A 14 10.23 28.90 -1.17
C ALA A 14 8.94 29.06 -1.98
N LYS A 15 8.64 30.33 -2.32
CA LYS A 15 7.70 30.71 -3.37
C LYS A 15 8.54 30.85 -4.64
N VAL A 16 8.29 30.02 -5.65
CA VAL A 16 8.06 30.37 -7.07
C VAL A 16 8.08 29.09 -7.90
N GLN A 17 7.12 29.02 -8.83
CA GLN A 17 6.62 27.87 -9.56
C GLN A 17 7.66 27.20 -10.49
N GLY A 18 7.59 25.86 -10.60
CA GLY A 18 7.98 25.13 -11.81
C GLY A 18 9.09 24.07 -11.69
N THR A 19 10.10 24.27 -10.84
CA THR A 19 11.35 23.47 -10.85
C THR A 19 11.67 22.73 -9.54
N MET A 20 10.86 22.92 -8.48
CA MET A 20 11.19 22.50 -7.10
C MET A 20 11.40 21.00 -6.83
N LYS A 21 11.14 20.09 -7.78
CA LYS A 21 11.31 18.65 -7.52
C LYS A 21 12.78 18.21 -7.54
N GLN A 22 13.62 18.73 -8.44
CA GLN A 22 15.04 18.38 -8.49
C GLN A 22 15.86 19.09 -7.41
N ASP A 23 15.61 20.37 -7.15
CA ASP A 23 16.44 21.17 -6.23
C ASP A 23 16.38 20.64 -4.78
N LEU A 24 15.21 20.20 -4.32
CA LEU A 24 15.03 19.67 -2.97
C LEU A 24 15.61 18.25 -2.78
N ILE A 25 15.73 17.46 -3.86
CA ILE A 25 16.42 16.14 -3.84
C ILE A 25 17.89 16.37 -3.56
N VAL A 26 18.48 17.28 -4.35
CA VAL A 26 19.90 17.57 -4.30
C VAL A 26 20.27 18.18 -2.95
N GLU A 27 19.45 19.07 -2.40
CA GLU A 27 19.70 19.64 -1.06
C GLU A 27 19.73 18.59 0.05
N LYS A 28 18.75 17.68 0.12
CA LYS A 28 18.72 16.63 1.15
C LYS A 28 19.87 15.63 1.02
N GLU A 29 20.23 15.26 -0.21
CA GLU A 29 21.37 14.39 -0.45
C GLU A 29 22.69 15.09 -0.07
N ILE A 30 22.82 16.38 -0.38
CA ILE A 30 23.98 17.18 0.04
C ILE A 30 24.07 17.23 1.57
N ASP A 31 22.96 17.49 2.28
CA ASP A 31 22.93 17.53 3.74
C ASP A 31 23.35 16.19 4.35
N LEU A 32 22.86 15.08 3.79
CA LEU A 32 23.27 13.74 4.18
C LEU A 32 24.79 13.52 4.01
N GLN A 33 25.35 13.93 2.87
CA GLN A 33 26.78 13.76 2.59
C GLN A 33 27.64 14.65 3.50
N ILE A 34 27.20 15.89 3.76
CA ILE A 34 27.84 16.79 4.72
C ILE A 34 27.85 16.15 6.11
N HIS A 35 26.72 15.59 6.54
CA HIS A 35 26.60 14.97 7.86
C HIS A 35 27.54 13.77 8.01
N LYS A 36 27.60 12.88 6.99
CA LYS A 36 28.53 11.75 6.98
C LYS A 36 29.98 12.19 7.06
N LYS A 37 30.34 13.23 6.29
CA LYS A 37 31.70 13.78 6.29
C LYS A 37 32.07 14.33 7.66
N GLN A 38 31.17 15.05 8.33
CA GLN A 38 31.40 15.58 9.68
C GLN A 38 31.63 14.47 10.71
N ASP A 39 30.90 13.36 10.62
CA ASP A 39 31.06 12.25 11.55
C ASP A 39 32.38 11.48 11.27
N LEU A 40 32.79 11.34 10.00
CA LEU A 40 34.11 10.82 9.62
C LEU A 40 35.26 11.72 10.11
N ASP A 41 35.11 13.04 9.99
CA ASP A 41 36.13 14.01 10.41
C ASP A 41 36.34 13.98 11.94
N LYS A 42 35.38 13.46 12.72
CA LYS A 42 35.51 13.20 14.17
C LYS A 42 36.25 11.89 14.50
N GLY A 43 36.59 11.09 13.49
CA GLY A 43 37.19 9.75 13.67
C GLY A 43 36.17 8.66 14.03
N GLU A 44 34.87 8.90 13.85
CA GLU A 44 33.84 7.89 14.06
C GLU A 44 33.76 6.95 12.85
N THR A 45 33.34 5.71 13.08
CA THR A 45 32.92 4.80 12.03
C THR A 45 31.50 5.17 11.61
N VAL A 46 31.29 5.46 10.33
CA VAL A 46 29.98 5.78 9.78
C VAL A 46 29.44 4.60 9.00
N GLY A 47 28.25 4.12 9.38
CA GLY A 47 27.52 3.09 8.65
C GLY A 47 26.26 3.66 8.00
N SER A 48 25.90 3.12 6.84
CA SER A 48 24.67 3.48 6.16
C SER A 48 24.01 2.30 5.49
N VAL A 49 22.67 2.25 5.56
CA VAL A 49 21.83 1.28 4.86
C VAL A 49 20.83 2.04 4.01
N ILE A 50 20.77 1.71 2.72
CA ILE A 50 19.78 2.25 1.79
C ILE A 50 18.69 1.17 1.61
N LEU A 51 17.44 1.58 1.75
CA LEU A 51 16.26 0.73 1.66
C LEU A 51 15.37 1.23 0.52
N ASP A 52 15.11 0.34 -0.42
CA ASP A 52 14.18 0.57 -1.52
C ASP A 52 12.81 -0.06 -1.18
N LEU A 53 11.77 0.77 -1.18
CA LEU A 53 10.41 0.33 -0.90
C LEU A 53 9.70 -0.10 -2.19
N SER A 54 9.68 -1.41 -2.43
CA SER A 54 8.99 -1.96 -3.60
C SER A 54 7.49 -1.65 -3.62
N LYS A 55 7.00 -1.08 -4.73
CA LYS A 55 5.58 -0.76 -4.99
C LYS A 55 4.91 0.09 -3.90
N ALA A 56 5.69 0.95 -3.25
CA ALA A 56 5.24 1.68 -2.07
C ALA A 56 3.95 2.51 -2.32
N PHE A 57 3.82 3.12 -3.50
CA PHE A 57 2.62 3.88 -3.88
C PHE A 57 1.36 3.02 -4.03
N ASP A 58 1.48 1.75 -4.43
CA ASP A 58 0.34 0.86 -4.69
C ASP A 58 -0.19 0.20 -3.40
N LEU A 59 0.59 0.29 -2.32
CA LEU A 59 0.37 -0.49 -1.12
C LEU A 59 -0.18 0.32 0.06
N ILE A 60 -0.27 1.64 -0.04
CA ILE A 60 -0.76 2.49 1.05
C ILE A 60 -2.24 2.18 1.36
N PRO A 61 -2.59 1.71 2.56
CA PRO A 61 -3.97 1.38 2.89
C PRO A 61 -4.82 2.66 3.08
N HIS A 62 -5.97 2.73 2.40
CA HIS A 62 -6.81 3.94 2.36
C HIS A 62 -7.37 4.34 3.73
N ASN A 63 -7.66 3.38 4.60
CA ASN A 63 -8.18 3.64 5.95
C ASN A 63 -7.16 4.39 6.81
N LEU A 64 -5.92 3.89 6.90
CA LEU A 64 -4.86 4.55 7.68
C LEU A 64 -4.47 5.90 7.08
N LEU A 65 -4.42 5.97 5.74
CA LEU A 65 -4.20 7.23 5.04
C LEU A 65 -5.31 8.24 5.30
N MET A 66 -6.53 7.81 5.62
CA MET A 66 -7.64 8.71 5.93
C MET A 66 -7.69 9.20 7.36
N ASP A 67 -7.07 8.49 8.29
CA ASP A 67 -7.01 8.90 9.69
C ASP A 67 -5.89 9.92 9.95
N LYS A 68 -4.79 9.85 9.19
CA LYS A 68 -3.69 10.82 9.28
C LYS A 68 -4.13 12.28 9.02
N PRO A 69 -4.80 12.62 7.89
CA PRO A 69 -5.35 13.94 7.64
C PRO A 69 -6.24 14.51 8.75
N LYS A 70 -7.03 13.65 9.40
CA LYS A 70 -7.87 14.06 10.53
C LYS A 70 -7.00 14.47 11.73
N ALA A 71 -5.91 13.73 11.98
CA ALA A 71 -4.94 14.06 13.03
C ALA A 71 -4.20 15.38 12.74
N TYR A 72 -4.00 15.73 11.47
CA TYR A 72 -3.44 17.03 11.05
C TYR A 72 -4.45 18.19 11.03
N VAL A 73 -5.69 17.97 11.51
CA VAL A 73 -6.73 19.01 11.64
C VAL A 73 -7.10 19.64 10.28
N LEU A 74 -7.15 18.82 9.23
CA LEU A 74 -7.67 19.26 7.92
C LEU A 74 -9.19 19.53 8.00
N SER A 75 -9.66 20.50 7.21
CA SER A 75 -11.08 20.85 7.17
C SER A 75 -11.93 19.70 6.60
N THR A 76 -13.21 19.66 6.96
CA THR A 76 -14.15 18.66 6.45
C THR A 76 -14.22 18.63 4.92
N GLN A 77 -14.08 19.80 4.27
CA GLN A 77 -14.08 19.91 2.81
C GLN A 77 -12.84 19.23 2.21
N SER A 78 -11.66 19.47 2.78
CA SER A 78 -10.43 18.79 2.35
C SER A 78 -10.52 17.28 2.58
N LEU A 79 -11.06 16.84 3.71
CA LEU A 79 -11.26 15.42 3.99
C LEU A 79 -12.19 14.75 2.97
N ASN A 80 -13.27 15.42 2.56
CA ASN A 80 -14.16 14.90 1.52
C ASN A 80 -13.44 14.81 0.17
N LEU A 81 -12.64 15.81 -0.20
CA LEU A 81 -11.85 15.76 -1.43
C LEU A 81 -10.86 14.59 -1.44
N ILE A 82 -10.20 14.32 -0.31
CA ILE A 82 -9.28 13.18 -0.17
C ILE A 82 -10.06 11.86 -0.27
N LYS A 83 -11.24 11.78 0.35
CA LYS A 83 -12.10 10.61 0.30
C LYS A 83 -12.57 10.31 -1.12
N ASP A 84 -12.93 11.33 -1.90
CA ASP A 84 -13.31 11.18 -3.30
C ASP A 84 -12.12 10.83 -4.18
N TYR A 85 -10.94 11.39 -3.89
CA TYR A 85 -9.69 11.09 -4.59
C TYR A 85 -9.24 9.63 -4.39
N LEU A 86 -9.31 9.09 -3.17
CA LEU A 86 -8.98 7.69 -2.86
C LEU A 86 -10.12 6.73 -3.23
N GLY A 87 -11.36 7.20 -3.12
CA GLY A 87 -12.56 6.41 -3.32
C GLY A 87 -12.88 6.12 -4.78
N GLY A 88 -13.72 5.10 -5.01
CA GLY A 88 -14.29 4.81 -6.34
C GLY A 88 -13.31 4.25 -7.38
N GLN A 89 -12.05 4.04 -7.03
CA GLN A 89 -11.04 3.53 -7.94
C GLN A 89 -11.30 2.08 -8.33
N ARG A 90 -11.23 1.82 -9.62
CA ARG A 90 -11.48 0.52 -10.24
C ARG A 90 -10.39 0.25 -11.26
N GLN A 91 -9.87 -0.96 -11.27
CA GLN A 91 -8.87 -1.42 -12.24
C GLN A 91 -9.40 -2.56 -13.10
N GLN A 92 -8.93 -2.62 -14.33
CA GLN A 92 -9.18 -3.70 -15.28
C GLN A 92 -7.92 -3.89 -16.13
N VAL A 93 -7.53 -5.14 -16.38
CA VAL A 93 -6.41 -5.46 -17.25
C VAL A 93 -6.95 -5.79 -18.64
N LYS A 94 -6.34 -5.22 -19.69
CA LYS A 94 -6.61 -5.55 -21.08
C LYS A 94 -5.37 -6.18 -21.71
N VAL A 95 -5.52 -7.39 -22.25
CA VAL A 95 -4.46 -8.07 -23.01
C VAL A 95 -5.01 -8.39 -24.39
N ALA A 96 -4.42 -7.80 -25.44
CA ALA A 96 -4.95 -7.84 -26.80
C ALA A 96 -6.44 -7.45 -26.85
N ASN A 97 -7.32 -8.39 -27.20
CA ASN A 97 -8.77 -8.17 -27.29
C ASN A 97 -9.55 -8.65 -26.05
N ALA A 98 -8.89 -9.28 -25.08
CA ALA A 98 -9.52 -9.73 -23.84
C ALA A 98 -9.40 -8.68 -22.74
N LYS A 99 -10.44 -8.58 -21.90
CA LYS A 99 -10.49 -7.72 -20.71
C LYS A 99 -10.78 -8.58 -19.48
N SER A 100 -10.13 -8.29 -18.36
CA SER A 100 -10.46 -8.90 -17.06
C SER A 100 -11.76 -8.34 -16.51
N ASP A 101 -12.22 -8.88 -15.38
CA ASP A 101 -13.25 -8.21 -14.59
C ASP A 101 -12.73 -6.90 -14.00
N ILE A 102 -13.67 -6.00 -13.69
CA ILE A 102 -13.40 -4.73 -13.03
C ILE A 102 -13.28 -4.98 -11.52
N VAL A 103 -12.12 -4.68 -10.94
CA VAL A 103 -11.84 -4.88 -9.52
C VAL A 103 -11.75 -3.53 -8.82
N LYS A 104 -12.38 -3.40 -7.66
CA LYS A 104 -12.29 -2.19 -6.82
C LYS A 104 -10.95 -2.16 -6.09
N ILE A 105 -10.31 -1.00 -6.08
CA ILE A 105 -9.03 -0.77 -5.41
C ILE A 105 -9.29 -0.28 -3.99
N HIS A 106 -8.60 -0.88 -3.02
CA HIS A 106 -8.72 -0.57 -1.59
C HIS A 106 -7.43 -0.01 -0.97
N ARG A 107 -6.37 0.08 -1.77
CA ARG A 107 -5.03 0.52 -1.34
C ARG A 107 -4.29 1.13 -2.51
N GLY A 108 -3.29 1.92 -2.16
CA GLY A 108 -2.47 2.67 -3.07
C GLY A 108 -3.05 4.02 -3.44
N VAL A 109 -2.20 4.87 -3.98
CA VAL A 109 -2.59 6.16 -4.54
C VAL A 109 -2.47 6.10 -6.07
N PRO A 110 -3.33 6.78 -6.83
CA PRO A 110 -3.24 6.86 -8.27
C PRO A 110 -1.85 7.29 -8.73
N GLN A 111 -1.17 6.43 -9.49
CA GLN A 111 0.10 6.77 -10.12
C GLN A 111 -0.10 7.88 -11.16
N GLY A 112 0.85 8.82 -11.24
CA GLY A 112 0.76 9.98 -12.13
C GLY A 112 -0.14 11.11 -11.64
N SER A 113 -0.75 10.98 -10.45
CA SER A 113 -1.47 12.08 -9.83
C SER A 113 -0.53 13.09 -9.18
N VAL A 114 -1.00 14.34 -9.08
CA VAL A 114 -0.27 15.41 -8.39
C VAL A 114 -0.25 15.19 -6.87
N LEU A 115 -1.30 14.56 -6.32
CA LEU A 115 -1.45 14.36 -4.87
C LEU A 115 -0.82 13.06 -4.35
N GLY A 116 -0.49 12.11 -5.22
CA GLY A 116 0.11 10.83 -4.85
C GLY A 116 1.39 10.99 -3.99
N PRO A 117 2.39 11.76 -4.44
CA PRO A 117 3.60 12.03 -3.67
C PRO A 117 3.34 12.70 -2.31
N PHE A 118 2.32 13.57 -2.24
CA PHE A 118 1.95 14.24 -0.99
C PHE A 118 1.41 13.24 0.05
N PHE A 119 0.45 12.40 -0.34
CA PHE A 119 -0.09 11.37 0.54
C PHE A 119 0.96 10.34 0.94
N PHE A 120 1.85 10.01 0.02
CA PHE A 120 2.97 9.12 0.27
C PHE A 120 3.89 9.66 1.38
N ASN A 121 4.28 10.93 1.29
CA ASN A 121 5.11 11.58 2.31
C ASN A 121 4.41 11.68 3.66
N ILE A 122 3.11 12.02 3.68
CA ILE A 122 2.31 12.01 4.92
C ILE A 122 2.29 10.62 5.55
N PHE A 123 2.21 9.59 4.72
CA PHE A 123 2.20 8.21 5.19
C PHE A 123 3.54 7.82 5.82
N LEU A 124 4.65 8.05 5.12
CA LEU A 124 6.00 7.72 5.60
C LEU A 124 6.48 8.57 6.77
N ASN A 125 5.89 9.73 7.01
CA ASN A 125 6.31 10.62 8.10
C ASN A 125 6.24 9.95 9.49
N ASP A 126 5.47 8.87 9.64
CA ASP A 126 5.40 8.17 10.92
C ASP A 126 6.69 7.39 11.24
N LEU A 127 7.49 7.03 10.22
CA LEU A 127 8.74 6.29 10.40
C LEU A 127 9.72 7.02 11.33
N PHE A 128 9.73 8.36 11.29
CA PHE A 128 10.57 9.20 12.15
C PHE A 128 10.24 9.06 13.64
N TYR A 129 9.04 8.59 14.01
CA TYR A 129 8.68 8.36 15.42
C TYR A 129 9.17 7.02 15.95
N PHE A 130 9.41 6.05 15.07
CA PHE A 130 9.80 4.69 15.47
C PHE A 130 11.30 4.44 15.31
N VAL A 131 11.96 5.10 14.36
CA VAL A 131 13.40 5.02 14.19
C VAL A 131 14.06 6.11 15.05
N THR A 132 14.42 5.76 16.29
CA THR A 132 15.04 6.68 17.27
C THR A 132 16.55 6.54 17.37
N GLU A 133 17.06 5.32 17.22
CA GLU A 133 18.47 4.98 17.45
C GLU A 133 19.37 5.32 16.25
N ALA A 134 18.80 5.38 15.06
CA ALA A 134 19.50 5.74 13.82
C ALA A 134 18.93 7.03 13.24
N LYS A 135 19.75 7.76 12.48
CA LYS A 135 19.27 8.89 11.69
C LYS A 135 18.59 8.36 10.44
N LEU A 136 17.32 8.69 10.27
CA LEU A 136 16.51 8.35 9.11
C LEU A 136 16.49 9.52 8.13
N TRP A 137 16.78 9.24 6.87
CA TRP A 137 16.74 10.17 5.76
C TRP A 137 15.73 9.67 4.75
N ASN A 138 14.56 10.32 4.72
CA ASN A 138 13.49 9.96 3.79
C ASN A 138 13.36 11.02 2.70
N TYR A 139 13.38 10.55 1.46
CA TYR A 139 12.95 11.31 0.31
C TYR A 139 12.16 10.41 -0.63
N ALA A 140 10.86 10.69 -0.77
CA ALA A 140 9.99 9.82 -1.54
C ALA A 140 10.21 8.34 -1.13
N ASP A 141 10.36 7.45 -2.10
CA ASP A 141 10.62 6.02 -1.95
C ASP A 141 12.04 5.67 -1.48
N ASP A 142 13.00 6.59 -1.61
CA ASP A 142 14.36 6.43 -1.10
C ASP A 142 14.40 6.65 0.42
N ASN A 143 14.72 5.58 1.15
CA ASN A 143 14.89 5.62 2.60
C ASN A 143 16.32 5.23 2.93
N GLN A 144 17.02 6.08 3.68
CA GLN A 144 18.39 5.81 4.09
C GLN A 144 18.55 5.95 5.60
N LEU A 145 19.11 4.91 6.21
CA LEU A 145 19.49 4.88 7.61
C LEU A 145 20.99 5.16 7.71
N THR A 146 21.36 6.00 8.68
CA THR A 146 22.75 6.27 9.01
C THR A 146 22.97 6.24 10.51
N SER A 147 24.12 5.72 10.93
CA SER A 147 24.58 5.74 12.31
C SER A 147 26.09 5.97 12.31
N SER A 148 26.59 6.68 13.33
CA SER A 148 28.01 6.91 13.52
C SER A 148 28.37 6.68 14.97
N ASP A 149 29.48 5.99 15.19
CA ASP A 149 30.04 5.74 16.53
C ASP A 149 31.53 5.41 16.40
N VAL A 150 32.31 5.65 17.45
CA VAL A 150 33.72 5.22 17.52
C VAL A 150 33.83 3.70 17.44
N ALA A 151 32.86 2.96 18.00
CA ALA A 151 32.83 1.50 17.99
C ALA A 151 32.00 0.95 16.80
N PRO A 152 32.62 0.28 15.81
CA PRO A 152 31.90 -0.27 14.65
C PRO A 152 30.79 -1.27 15.02
N SER A 153 30.96 -2.01 16.12
CA SER A 153 29.97 -2.98 16.59
C SER A 153 28.65 -2.31 17.03
N LEU A 154 28.72 -1.10 17.60
CA LEU A 154 27.53 -0.34 17.97
C LEU A 154 26.80 0.16 16.72
N VAL A 155 27.54 0.69 15.74
CA VAL A 155 26.97 1.11 14.44
C VAL A 155 26.21 -0.03 13.78
N GLN A 156 26.81 -1.23 13.72
CA GLN A 156 26.17 -2.40 13.13
C GLN A 156 24.90 -2.80 13.89
N ALA A 157 24.94 -2.83 15.22
CA ALA A 157 23.78 -3.19 16.05
C ALA A 157 22.62 -2.21 15.87
N VAL A 158 22.92 -0.91 15.91
CA VAL A 158 21.95 0.19 15.73
C VAL A 158 21.30 0.12 14.35
N LEU A 159 22.10 -0.03 13.29
CA LEU A 159 21.57 -0.13 11.93
C LEU A 159 20.71 -1.38 11.74
N PHE A 160 21.13 -2.52 12.29
CA PHE A 160 20.34 -3.75 12.21
C PHE A 160 18.99 -3.60 12.91
N GLN A 161 18.98 -3.03 14.12
CA GLN A 161 17.76 -2.76 14.85
C GLN A 161 16.84 -1.78 14.10
N ALA A 162 17.39 -0.69 13.57
CA ALA A 162 16.62 0.30 12.82
C ALA A 162 15.98 -0.29 11.55
N VAL A 163 16.74 -1.11 10.82
CA VAL A 163 16.23 -1.84 9.64
C VAL A 163 15.10 -2.78 10.04
N LEU A 164 15.24 -3.52 11.14
CA LEU A 164 14.17 -4.40 11.64
C LEU A 164 12.91 -3.63 12.02
N VAL A 165 13.04 -2.51 12.73
CA VAL A 165 11.89 -1.67 13.11
C VAL A 165 11.17 -1.16 11.87
N GLN A 166 11.91 -0.61 10.90
CA GLN A 166 11.33 -0.12 9.66
C GLN A 166 10.68 -1.25 8.85
N ALA A 167 11.34 -2.40 8.72
CA ALA A 167 10.80 -3.56 8.01
C ALA A 167 9.51 -4.06 8.66
N VAL A 168 9.47 -4.18 9.99
CA VAL A 168 8.26 -4.60 10.73
C VAL A 168 7.13 -3.58 10.56
N LEU A 169 7.41 -2.28 10.61
CA LEU A 169 6.38 -1.24 10.44
C LEU A 169 5.79 -1.26 9.03
N VAL A 170 6.65 -1.28 8.02
CA VAL A 170 6.23 -1.36 6.63
C VAL A 170 5.45 -2.66 6.43
N GLN A 171 5.98 -3.81 6.85
CA GLN A 171 5.29 -5.09 6.70
C GLN A 171 3.99 -5.18 7.50
N ALA A 172 3.91 -4.71 8.75
CA ALA A 172 2.70 -4.78 9.56
C ALA A 172 1.55 -3.96 8.94
N VAL A 173 1.87 -2.77 8.44
CA VAL A 173 0.94 -1.93 7.67
C VAL A 173 0.48 -2.66 6.40
N LEU A 174 1.41 -3.32 5.69
CA LEU A 174 1.12 -4.04 4.45
C LEU A 174 0.31 -5.33 4.66
N VAL A 175 0.64 -6.12 5.68
CA VAL A 175 0.05 -7.43 5.98
C VAL A 175 -1.41 -7.27 6.45
N GLN A 176 -1.72 -6.24 7.23
CA GLN A 176 -3.11 -5.91 7.57
C GLN A 176 -3.97 -5.65 6.32
N ALA A 177 -3.37 -5.06 5.27
CA ALA A 177 -4.07 -4.81 4.01
C ALA A 177 -4.19 -6.07 3.13
N VAL A 178 -3.23 -7.00 3.19
CA VAL A 178 -3.24 -8.24 2.38
C VAL A 178 -4.18 -9.29 2.97
N LEU A 179 -4.19 -9.49 4.29
CA LEU A 179 -5.08 -10.46 4.95
C LEU A 179 -6.56 -10.15 4.69
N ALA A 180 -6.96 -8.87 4.73
CA ALA A 180 -8.33 -8.46 4.43
C ALA A 180 -8.76 -8.84 3.01
N GLN A 181 -7.85 -8.75 2.03
CA GLN A 181 -8.14 -9.12 0.65
C GLN A 181 -8.10 -10.63 0.40
N ALA A 182 -7.21 -11.37 1.08
CA ALA A 182 -7.17 -12.83 0.99
C ALA A 182 -8.49 -13.44 1.50
N VAL A 183 -9.04 -12.94 2.60
CA VAL A 183 -10.34 -13.36 3.13
C VAL A 183 -11.47 -13.04 2.15
N LEU A 184 -11.46 -11.84 1.53
CA LEU A 184 -12.46 -11.45 0.51
C LEU A 184 -12.35 -12.32 -0.76
N ALA A 185 -11.14 -12.61 -1.24
CA ALA A 185 -10.92 -13.45 -2.40
C ALA A 185 -11.36 -14.90 -2.15
N GLN A 186 -11.05 -15.45 -0.97
CA GLN A 186 -11.52 -16.78 -0.55
C GLN A 186 -13.05 -16.82 -0.44
N ALA A 187 -13.68 -15.79 0.11
CA ALA A 187 -15.14 -15.72 0.20
C ALA A 187 -15.81 -15.70 -1.19
N VAL A 188 -15.28 -14.94 -2.15
CA VAL A 188 -15.78 -14.91 -3.53
C VAL A 188 -15.58 -16.25 -4.23
N LEU A 189 -14.42 -16.91 -4.02
CA LEU A 189 -14.14 -18.22 -4.61
C LEU A 189 -15.10 -19.29 -4.07
N VAL A 190 -15.36 -19.30 -2.75
CA VAL A 190 -16.31 -20.21 -2.12
C VAL A 190 -17.73 -19.99 -2.65
N GLN A 191 -18.17 -18.73 -2.77
CA GLN A 191 -19.48 -18.42 -3.35
C GLN A 191 -19.60 -18.88 -4.80
N ALA A 192 -18.58 -18.67 -5.63
CA ALA A 192 -18.57 -19.08 -7.02
C ALA A 192 -18.67 -20.62 -7.17
N VAL A 193 -17.92 -21.37 -6.37
CA VAL A 193 -17.98 -22.84 -6.35
C VAL A 193 -19.35 -23.33 -5.87
N LEU A 194 -19.94 -22.69 -4.85
CA LEU A 194 -21.27 -23.06 -4.36
C LEU A 194 -22.36 -22.84 -5.43
N VAL A 195 -22.32 -21.70 -6.14
CA VAL A 195 -23.26 -21.39 -7.22
C VAL A 195 -23.14 -22.38 -8.37
N GLN A 196 -21.93 -22.72 -8.78
CA GLN A 196 -21.71 -23.73 -9.83
C GLN A 196 -22.24 -25.10 -9.40
N ALA A 197 -22.00 -25.53 -8.16
CA ALA A 197 -22.50 -26.80 -7.64
C ALA A 197 -24.04 -26.87 -7.64
N VAL A 198 -24.72 -25.80 -7.21
CA VAL A 198 -26.18 -25.72 -7.22
C VAL A 198 -26.75 -25.75 -8.64
N LEU A 199 -26.12 -25.03 -9.58
CA LEU A 199 -26.51 -25.03 -10.99
C LEU A 199 -26.39 -26.42 -11.62
N VAL A 200 -25.28 -27.12 -11.38
CA VAL A 200 -25.06 -28.49 -11.89
C VAL A 200 -26.11 -29.44 -11.33
N GLN A 201 -26.38 -29.39 -10.02
CA GLN A 201 -27.41 -30.21 -9.39
C GLN A 201 -28.80 -29.93 -9.99
N ALA A 202 -29.16 -28.66 -10.18
CA ALA A 202 -30.45 -28.28 -10.76
C ALA A 202 -30.63 -28.82 -12.20
N VAL A 203 -29.60 -28.73 -13.04
CA VAL A 203 -29.62 -29.28 -14.41
C VAL A 203 -29.74 -30.81 -14.39
N LEU A 204 -29.02 -31.48 -13.49
CA LEU A 204 -29.07 -32.94 -13.37
C LEU A 204 -30.47 -33.42 -12.93
N VAL A 205 -31.07 -32.75 -11.96
CA VAL A 205 -32.44 -33.05 -11.51
C VAL A 205 -33.44 -32.85 -12.64
N GLN A 206 -33.35 -31.75 -13.38
CA GLN A 206 -34.23 -31.50 -14.53
C GLN A 206 -34.06 -32.58 -15.61
N ALA A 207 -32.83 -32.97 -15.93
CA ALA A 207 -32.55 -34.01 -16.93
C ALA A 207 -33.16 -35.37 -16.54
N VAL A 208 -33.00 -35.78 -15.28
CA VAL A 208 -33.59 -37.02 -14.75
C VAL A 208 -35.12 -36.96 -14.77
N LEU A 209 -35.71 -35.82 -14.41
CA LEU A 209 -37.17 -35.65 -14.40
C LEU A 209 -37.76 -35.75 -15.82
N VAL A 210 -37.11 -35.13 -16.80
CA VAL A 210 -37.52 -35.21 -18.22
C VAL A 210 -37.43 -36.64 -18.74
N GLN A 211 -36.35 -37.37 -18.41
CA GLN A 211 -36.23 -38.78 -18.79
C GLN A 211 -37.30 -39.65 -18.14
N ALA A 212 -37.57 -39.46 -16.85
CA ALA A 212 -38.57 -40.23 -16.12
C ALA A 212 -39.99 -40.02 -16.68
N VAL A 213 -40.37 -38.77 -16.95
CA VAL A 213 -41.66 -38.44 -17.56
C VAL A 213 -41.74 -38.97 -19.00
N GLY A 214 -40.65 -38.88 -19.76
CA GLY A 214 -40.57 -39.44 -21.11
C GLY A 214 -40.79 -40.96 -21.14
N VAL A 215 -40.17 -41.71 -20.22
CA VAL A 215 -40.33 -43.17 -20.12
C VAL A 215 -41.77 -43.54 -19.75
N GLN A 216 -42.39 -42.84 -18.79
CA GLN A 216 -43.78 -43.09 -18.41
C GLN A 216 -44.76 -42.78 -19.56
N ALA A 217 -44.53 -41.71 -20.31
CA ALA A 217 -45.35 -41.36 -21.47
C ALA A 217 -45.26 -42.43 -22.59
N VAL A 218 -44.07 -42.95 -22.86
CA VAL A 218 -43.87 -44.03 -23.84
C VAL A 218 -44.55 -45.32 -23.38
N GLN A 219 -44.39 -45.71 -22.12
CA GLN A 219 -45.06 -46.90 -21.56
C GLN A 219 -46.59 -46.77 -21.56
N ALA A 220 -47.13 -45.59 -21.24
CA ALA A 220 -48.56 -45.33 -21.30
C ALA A 220 -49.10 -45.43 -22.75
N THR A 221 -48.35 -44.93 -23.72
CA THR A 221 -48.73 -44.98 -25.15
C THR A 221 -48.72 -46.41 -25.70
N GLN A 222 -47.79 -47.27 -25.24
CA GLN A 222 -47.76 -48.69 -25.60
C GLN A 222 -48.89 -49.48 -24.95
N ARG A 223 -49.30 -49.15 -23.72
CA ARG A 223 -50.44 -49.78 -23.03
C ARG A 223 -51.80 -49.48 -23.66
N ILE A 224 -51.96 -48.33 -24.34
CA ILE A 224 -53.20 -47.97 -25.04
C ILE A 224 -53.26 -48.65 -26.43
N ARG A 225 -52.13 -49.10 -26.96
CA ARG A 225 -52.01 -49.66 -28.32
C ARG A 225 -52.11 -51.19 -28.37
N ASN A 226 -52.13 -51.86 -27.22
CA ASN A 226 -52.37 -53.29 -27.04
C ASN A 226 -53.74 -53.50 -26.39
#